data_AF-C5G050-F1
#
_entry.id   AF-C5G050-F1
#
_cell.length_a   1.000
_cell.length_b   1.000
_cell.length_c   1.000
_cell.angle_alpha   90.00
_cell.angle_beta   90.00
_cell.angle_gamma   90.00
#
_symmetry.space_group_name_H-M   'P 1'
#
loop_
_entity.id
_entity.type
_entity.pdbx_description
1 polymer ?
#
loop_
_entity_poly.entity_id
_entity_poly.type
_entity_poly.pdbx_seq_one_letter_code
_entity_poly.pdbx_strand_id
1 'polypeptide(L)'
;MPVPLFSPCISVLAQSIQDMVLTAAYRKWLAAGLCLIGAYFLTAYLNNPESRYALQPLLHRWQRAPVALDDATGEVECTINENHLLAYYRLAFTRSGPSLEARPSEKAGGGAWKKFDANAPELDYIGLNRFEEIILWQRPADEDEFAHKLRLIGAIWRPLAPDEGGCGSRDECGCDCDCDITGTQDSVTARRRWLAWPSSGGLWAFEASQCERWTRDDVRKLAGMWRVAVTMDEAAQLLKDMGRAVFYKNPADYPPLADLYNTI
;
A
#
# COMPACT_ATOMS: atom_id res chain seq x y z
N MET A 1 -41.67 43.55 35.37
CA MET A 1 -40.81 43.28 36.54
C MET A 1 -40.12 41.93 36.33
N PRO A 2 -38.83 41.89 35.99
CA PRO A 2 -38.07 40.64 35.89
C PRO A 2 -37.34 40.36 37.22
N VAL A 3 -37.39 39.10 37.66
CA VAL A 3 -36.68 38.59 38.85
C VAL A 3 -35.38 37.93 38.37
N PRO A 4 -34.19 38.31 38.89
CA PRO A 4 -32.95 37.66 38.52
C PRO A 4 -32.77 36.36 39.33
N LEU A 5 -32.76 35.22 38.62
CA LEU A 5 -32.30 33.93 39.13
C LEU A 5 -30.81 33.80 38.82
N PHE A 6 -29.95 34.33 39.69
CA PHE A 6 -28.53 33.98 39.72
C PHE A 6 -28.25 33.13 40.96
N SER A 7 -27.98 31.86 40.74
CA SER A 7 -27.62 30.87 41.75
C SER A 7 -26.16 31.09 42.19
N PRO A 8 -25.88 31.33 43.49
CA PRO A 8 -24.52 31.60 43.98
C PRO A 8 -23.63 30.35 44.06
N CYS A 9 -24.16 29.14 43.80
CA CYS A 9 -23.42 27.90 44.00
C CYS A 9 -22.29 27.62 42.98
N ILE A 10 -22.26 28.29 41.83
CA ILE A 10 -21.19 28.06 40.83
C ILE A 10 -19.89 28.80 41.23
N SER A 11 -19.97 29.88 42.00
CA SER A 11 -18.80 30.70 42.37
C SER A 11 -17.88 30.02 43.39
N VAL A 12 -18.41 29.18 44.29
CA VAL A 12 -17.64 28.53 45.35
C VAL A 12 -16.80 27.36 44.83
N LEU A 13 -17.27 26.67 43.78
CA LEU A 13 -16.50 25.58 43.17
C LEU A 13 -15.37 26.08 42.26
N ALA A 14 -15.54 27.25 41.63
CA ALA A 14 -14.48 27.85 40.82
C ALA A 14 -13.28 28.34 41.67
N GLN A 15 -13.54 28.78 42.90
CA GLN A 15 -12.51 29.31 43.80
C GLN A 15 -11.68 28.20 44.49
N SER A 16 -12.31 27.06 44.80
CA SER A 16 -11.61 25.89 45.40
C SER A 16 -10.58 25.27 44.46
N ILE A 17 -10.78 25.38 43.14
CA ILE A 17 -9.83 24.86 42.13
C ILE A 17 -8.64 25.81 41.93
N GLN A 18 -8.82 27.12 42.14
CA GLN A 18 -7.73 28.11 42.01
C GLN A 18 -6.79 28.11 43.23
N ASP A 19 -7.27 27.69 44.41
CA ASP A 19 -6.47 27.68 45.65
C ASP A 19 -5.76 26.33 45.94
N MET A 20 -5.85 25.34 45.04
CA MET A 20 -4.85 24.27 45.01
C MET A 20 -3.55 24.84 44.46
N VAL A 21 -2.87 25.64 45.28
CA VAL A 21 -1.47 25.96 45.17
C VAL A 21 -0.73 24.63 45.29
N LEU A 22 -0.56 23.94 44.16
CA LEU A 22 0.30 22.77 44.05
C LEU A 22 1.62 23.15 44.70
N THR A 23 1.89 22.57 45.86
CA THR A 23 3.13 22.84 46.61
C THR A 23 4.31 22.60 45.68
N ALA A 24 5.41 23.34 45.88
CA ALA A 24 6.62 23.17 45.05
C ALA A 24 7.08 21.70 44.99
N ALA A 25 6.81 20.92 46.04
CA ALA A 25 7.01 19.48 46.07
C ALA A 25 6.14 18.73 45.05
N TYR A 26 4.84 19.01 45.00
CA TYR A 26 3.92 18.34 44.06
C TYR A 26 4.23 18.69 42.59
N ARG A 27 4.65 19.93 42.29
CA ARG A 27 5.11 20.29 40.93
C ARG A 27 6.34 19.49 40.49
N LYS A 28 7.29 19.25 41.39
CA LYS A 28 8.47 18.41 41.12
C LYS A 28 8.08 16.96 40.86
N TRP A 29 7.13 16.43 41.62
CA TRP A 29 6.61 15.08 41.41
C TRP A 29 5.86 14.94 40.07
N LEU A 30 5.05 15.92 39.68
CA LEU A 30 4.40 15.92 38.36
C LEU A 30 5.40 15.97 37.22
N ALA A 31 6.40 16.86 37.31
CA ALA A 31 7.46 16.94 36.30
C ALA A 31 8.24 15.62 36.19
N ALA A 32 8.63 15.03 37.33
CA ALA A 32 9.29 13.73 37.35
C ALA A 32 8.40 12.62 36.76
N GLY A 33 7.11 12.60 37.09
CA GLY A 33 6.14 11.65 36.53
C GLY A 33 6.02 11.78 35.01
N LEU A 34 5.87 13.00 34.49
CA LEU A 34 5.82 13.26 33.04
C LEU A 34 7.12 12.87 32.34
N CYS A 35 8.28 13.12 32.95
CA CYS A 35 9.57 12.68 32.42
C CYS A 35 9.69 11.15 32.37
N LEU A 36 9.22 10.44 33.40
CA LEU A 36 9.23 8.97 33.42
C LEU A 36 8.27 8.38 32.39
N ILE A 37 7.08 8.98 32.24
CA ILE A 37 6.13 8.60 31.19
C ILE A 37 6.76 8.84 29.81
N GLY A 38 7.36 10.01 29.59
CA GLY A 38 8.06 10.32 28.35
C GLY A 38 9.22 9.36 28.05
N ALA A 39 10.03 9.02 29.06
CA ALA A 39 11.13 8.07 28.93
C ALA A 39 10.64 6.63 28.66
N TYR A 40 9.52 6.22 29.27
CA TYR A 40 8.87 4.94 28.99
C TYR A 40 8.38 4.89 27.54
N PHE A 41 7.68 5.93 27.07
CA PHE A 41 7.24 5.98 25.67
C PHE A 41 8.41 6.05 24.70
N LEU A 42 9.48 6.78 25.03
CA LEU A 42 10.68 6.84 24.20
C LEU A 42 11.41 5.49 24.13
N THR A 43 11.54 4.78 25.26
CA THR A 43 12.17 3.45 25.29
C THR A 43 11.30 2.42 24.58
N ALA A 44 9.97 2.44 24.77
CA ALA A 44 9.04 1.63 24.00
C ALA A 44 9.10 1.96 22.49
N TYR A 45 9.23 3.23 22.12
CA TYR A 45 9.39 3.70 20.74
C TYR A 45 10.68 3.21 20.09
N LEU A 46 11.78 3.21 20.84
CA LEU A 46 13.08 2.75 20.36
C LEU A 46 13.15 1.23 20.28
N ASN A 47 12.55 0.52 21.26
CA ASN A 47 12.60 -0.95 21.32
C ASN A 47 11.55 -1.62 20.43
N ASN A 48 10.39 -1.00 20.24
CA ASN A 48 9.29 -1.51 19.41
C ASN A 48 8.65 -0.34 18.64
N PRO A 49 9.23 0.10 17.52
CA PRO A 49 8.65 1.19 16.72
C PRO A 49 7.26 0.87 16.16
N GLU A 50 6.81 -0.37 16.21
CA GLU A 50 5.43 -0.78 15.89
C GLU A 50 4.41 -0.37 16.96
N SER A 51 4.87 -0.07 18.18
CA SER A 51 4.03 0.51 19.24
C SER A 51 3.45 1.88 18.87
N ARG A 52 4.05 2.58 17.88
CA ARG A 52 3.47 3.79 17.26
C ARG A 52 2.06 3.53 16.72
N TYR A 53 1.85 2.33 16.21
CA TYR A 53 0.62 1.90 15.58
C TYR A 53 -0.36 1.28 16.57
N ALA A 54 0.13 0.65 17.63
CA ALA A 54 -0.72 0.13 18.72
C ALA A 54 -1.50 1.24 19.45
N LEU A 55 -0.94 2.46 19.53
CA LEU A 55 -1.64 3.62 20.09
C LEU A 55 -2.53 4.33 19.06
N GLN A 56 -2.41 4.02 17.78
CA GLN A 56 -3.18 4.67 16.72
C GLN A 56 -4.69 4.36 16.83
N PRO A 57 -5.14 3.13 17.15
CA PRO A 57 -6.54 2.87 17.48
C PRO A 57 -7.04 3.68 18.67
N LEU A 58 -6.23 3.86 19.73
CA LEU A 58 -6.59 4.70 20.86
C LEU A 58 -6.73 6.17 20.43
N LEU A 59 -5.77 6.72 19.70
CA LEU A 59 -5.83 8.08 19.17
C LEU A 59 -7.02 8.27 18.20
N HIS A 60 -7.31 7.29 17.34
CA HIS A 60 -8.50 7.32 16.49
C HIS A 60 -9.81 7.22 17.29
N ARG A 61 -9.84 6.47 18.40
CA ARG A 61 -10.98 6.39 19.31
C ARG A 61 -11.29 7.75 19.96
N TRP A 62 -10.28 8.58 20.20
CA TRP A 62 -10.46 9.96 20.68
C TRP A 62 -10.88 10.94 19.57
N GLN A 63 -10.66 10.60 18.29
CA GLN A 63 -10.99 11.47 17.15
C GLN A 63 -12.34 11.16 16.48
N ARG A 64 -12.91 9.96 16.66
CA ARG A 64 -14.25 9.64 16.17
C ARG A 64 -15.30 9.93 17.24
N ALA A 65 -16.38 10.63 16.85
CA ALA A 65 -17.61 10.62 17.62
C ALA A 65 -18.08 9.16 17.79
N PRO A 66 -18.60 8.76 18.96
CA PRO A 66 -19.09 7.41 19.17
C PRO A 66 -20.26 7.17 18.22
N VAL A 67 -20.05 6.34 17.20
CA VAL A 67 -21.14 5.70 16.47
C VAL A 67 -21.67 4.63 17.43
N ALA A 68 -22.92 4.79 17.86
CA ALA A 68 -23.62 3.77 18.62
C ALA A 68 -23.72 2.52 17.74
N LEU A 69 -23.08 1.44 18.18
CA LEU A 69 -23.38 0.11 17.69
C LEU A 69 -24.60 -0.37 18.48
N ASP A 70 -25.62 -0.86 17.77
CA ASP A 70 -26.73 -1.60 18.35
C ASP A 70 -26.27 -3.06 18.47
N ASP A 71 -25.76 -3.42 19.64
CA ASP A 71 -25.37 -4.77 20.00
C ASP A 71 -26.60 -5.53 20.55
N ALA A 72 -27.19 -6.40 19.73
CA ALA A 72 -28.20 -7.36 20.21
C ALA A 72 -27.96 -8.82 19.78
N THR A 73 -26.95 -9.13 18.96
CA THR A 73 -26.63 -10.52 18.63
C THR A 73 -25.11 -10.70 18.63
N GLY A 74 -24.59 -11.09 19.79
CA GLY A 74 -23.21 -11.52 19.96
C GLY A 74 -22.87 -12.72 19.07
N GLU A 75 -21.57 -12.81 18.77
CA GLU A 75 -20.90 -13.81 17.94
C GLU A 75 -21.21 -13.73 16.43
N VAL A 76 -20.45 -12.85 15.75
CA VAL A 76 -20.17 -13.03 14.32
C VAL A 76 -19.03 -14.03 14.22
N GLU A 77 -19.40 -15.31 14.11
CA GLU A 77 -18.53 -16.31 13.53
C GLU A 77 -18.27 -15.88 12.08
N CYS A 78 -17.06 -15.39 11.80
CA CYS A 78 -16.62 -15.03 10.46
C CYS A 78 -16.56 -16.29 9.59
N THR A 79 -17.71 -16.77 9.13
CA THR A 79 -17.78 -17.69 8.00
C THR A 79 -17.43 -16.87 6.77
N ILE A 80 -16.13 -16.84 6.48
CA ILE A 80 -15.58 -16.29 5.23
C ILE A 80 -16.24 -17.09 4.11
N ASN A 81 -17.19 -16.47 3.43
CA ASN A 81 -17.88 -17.05 2.29
C ASN A 81 -16.81 -17.32 1.20
N GLU A 82 -16.55 -18.60 0.91
CA GLU A 82 -15.37 -19.08 0.16
C GLU A 82 -15.28 -18.58 -1.30
N ASN A 83 -16.30 -17.88 -1.81
CA ASN A 83 -16.45 -17.62 -3.25
C ASN A 83 -15.95 -16.25 -3.75
N HIS A 84 -15.50 -15.36 -2.87
CA HIS A 84 -14.82 -14.11 -3.26
C HIS A 84 -13.68 -13.77 -2.30
N LEU A 85 -12.80 -14.73 -2.05
CA LEU A 85 -11.47 -14.42 -1.53
C LEU A 85 -10.81 -13.50 -2.55
N LEU A 86 -10.86 -12.18 -2.31
CA LEU A 86 -9.96 -11.22 -2.92
C LEU A 86 -8.57 -11.82 -2.72
N ALA A 87 -7.99 -12.37 -3.78
CA ALA A 87 -6.69 -12.98 -3.70
C ALA A 87 -5.73 -11.89 -3.26
N TYR A 88 -5.32 -11.93 -1.99
CA TYR A 88 -4.28 -11.06 -1.52
C TYR A 88 -2.98 -11.55 -2.17
N TYR A 89 -2.20 -10.63 -2.70
CA TYR A 89 -0.94 -10.94 -3.34
C TYR A 89 0.19 -10.44 -2.47
N ARG A 90 1.16 -11.32 -2.19
CA ARG A 90 2.45 -10.95 -1.61
C ARG A 90 3.25 -10.09 -2.59
N LEU A 91 3.15 -10.42 -3.88
CA LEU A 91 3.73 -9.67 -4.99
C LEU A 91 2.70 -9.63 -6.12
N ALA A 92 2.25 -8.43 -6.45
CA ALA A 92 1.38 -8.14 -7.60
C ALA A 92 2.04 -7.12 -8.52
N PHE A 93 1.73 -7.15 -9.81
CA PHE A 93 2.21 -6.13 -10.74
C PHE A 93 1.11 -5.15 -11.11
N THR A 94 1.37 -3.88 -10.83
CA THR A 94 0.52 -2.75 -11.20
C THR A 94 1.15 -1.96 -12.34
N ARG A 95 0.45 -0.95 -12.84
CA ARG A 95 0.98 -0.06 -13.88
C ARG A 95 2.20 0.75 -13.40
N SER A 96 2.26 1.06 -12.11
CA SER A 96 3.35 1.83 -11.51
C SER A 96 4.56 0.95 -11.14
N GLY A 97 4.36 -0.36 -11.02
CA GLY A 97 5.42 -1.31 -10.73
C GLY A 97 4.93 -2.47 -9.87
N PRO A 98 5.87 -3.26 -9.35
CA PRO A 98 5.60 -4.30 -8.37
C PRO A 98 5.08 -3.69 -7.07
N SER A 99 4.03 -4.29 -6.52
CA SER A 99 3.44 -3.96 -5.24
C SER A 99 3.60 -5.16 -4.31
N LEU A 100 4.12 -4.92 -3.12
CA LEU A 100 4.31 -5.93 -2.09
C LEU A 100 3.40 -5.67 -0.90
N GLU A 101 2.84 -6.74 -0.35
CA GLU A 101 2.02 -6.69 0.86
C GLU A 101 2.40 -7.84 1.81
N ALA A 102 2.60 -7.50 3.09
CA ALA A 102 2.75 -8.46 4.18
C ALA A 102 1.69 -8.19 5.24
N ARG A 103 1.13 -9.25 5.81
CA ARG A 103 0.14 -9.15 6.90
C ARG A 103 0.67 -9.88 8.13
N PRO A 104 1.45 -9.19 8.98
CA PRO A 104 2.01 -9.80 10.17
C PRO A 104 0.88 -10.20 11.14
N SER A 105 1.21 -11.12 12.04
CA SER A 105 0.30 -11.57 13.09
C SER A 105 -0.16 -10.41 13.98
N GLU A 106 -1.32 -10.56 14.64
CA GLU A 106 -1.80 -9.56 15.60
C GLU A 106 -0.78 -9.28 16.72
N LYS A 107 0.02 -10.29 17.10
CA LYS A 107 1.10 -10.15 18.08
C LYS A 107 2.22 -9.23 17.61
N ALA A 108 2.45 -9.17 16.30
CA ALA A 108 3.36 -8.25 15.63
C ALA A 108 2.64 -6.94 15.22
N GLY A 109 1.63 -6.53 15.98
CA GLY A 109 0.94 -5.24 15.81
C GLY A 109 -0.23 -5.25 14.82
N GLY A 110 -0.45 -6.36 14.11
CA GLY A 110 -1.48 -6.46 13.07
C GLY A 110 -1.28 -5.44 11.93
N GLY A 111 -2.32 -5.24 11.13
CA GLY A 111 -2.28 -4.34 9.98
C GLY A 111 -1.66 -4.98 8.73
N ALA A 112 -1.18 -4.14 7.81
CA ALA A 112 -0.49 -4.55 6.60
C ALA A 112 0.70 -3.64 6.32
N TRP A 113 1.84 -4.22 5.99
CA TRP A 113 2.98 -3.49 5.42
C TRP A 113 2.86 -3.50 3.91
N LYS A 114 2.83 -2.31 3.30
CA LYS A 114 2.70 -2.15 1.85
C LYS A 114 3.90 -1.42 1.28
N LYS A 115 4.49 -1.96 0.22
CA LYS A 115 5.52 -1.31 -0.60
C LYS A 115 4.98 -1.18 -2.02
N PHE A 116 4.83 0.05 -2.47
CA PHE A 116 4.49 0.34 -3.86
C PHE A 116 5.78 0.61 -4.64
N ASP A 117 5.76 0.27 -5.93
CA ASP A 117 6.84 0.51 -6.89
C ASP A 117 8.19 -0.06 -6.43
N ALA A 118 8.18 -1.30 -5.94
CA ALA A 118 9.42 -1.98 -5.54
C ALA A 118 10.37 -2.13 -6.76
N ASN A 119 11.64 -1.83 -6.57
CA ASN A 119 12.63 -1.94 -7.64
C ASN A 119 13.27 -3.35 -7.68
N ALA A 120 14.05 -3.64 -8.73
CA ALA A 120 14.68 -4.94 -8.89
C ALA A 120 15.59 -5.34 -7.71
N PRO A 121 16.53 -4.49 -7.23
CA PRO A 121 17.33 -4.79 -6.05
C PRO A 121 16.51 -5.09 -4.78
N GLU A 122 15.40 -4.40 -4.56
CA GLU A 122 14.51 -4.65 -3.42
C GLU A 122 13.85 -6.03 -3.51
N LEU A 123 13.39 -6.43 -4.70
CA LEU A 123 12.82 -7.77 -4.92
C LEU A 123 13.88 -8.87 -4.75
N ASP A 124 15.09 -8.65 -5.27
CA ASP A 124 16.22 -9.57 -5.13
C ASP A 124 16.64 -9.70 -3.65
N TYR A 125 16.66 -8.59 -2.90
CA TYR A 125 16.95 -8.58 -1.45
C TYR A 125 15.95 -9.40 -0.63
N ILE A 126 14.67 -9.31 -0.98
CA ILE A 126 13.60 -10.08 -0.32
C ILE A 126 13.65 -11.55 -0.72
N GLY A 127 14.20 -11.86 -1.91
CA GLY A 127 14.25 -13.20 -2.49
C GLY A 127 12.98 -13.57 -3.25
N LEU A 128 12.30 -12.58 -3.85
CA LEU A 128 11.14 -12.83 -4.72
C LEU A 128 11.56 -12.85 -6.19
N ASN A 129 10.86 -13.68 -6.97
CA ASN A 129 11.01 -13.67 -8.42
C ASN A 129 10.43 -12.36 -9.00
N ARG A 130 11.25 -11.60 -9.73
CA ARG A 130 10.89 -10.29 -10.31
C ARG A 130 9.78 -10.37 -11.37
N PHE A 131 9.45 -11.55 -11.87
CA PHE A 131 8.54 -11.76 -12.99
C PHE A 131 7.38 -12.72 -12.68
N GLU A 132 7.13 -13.00 -11.40
CA GLU A 132 6.07 -13.92 -10.97
C GLU A 132 5.21 -13.28 -9.88
N GLU A 133 3.90 -13.39 -10.02
CA GLU A 133 2.98 -12.96 -8.96
C GLU A 133 2.89 -14.04 -7.92
N ILE A 134 2.94 -13.64 -6.66
CA ILE A 134 2.92 -14.56 -5.54
C ILE A 134 1.67 -14.25 -4.74
N ILE A 135 0.75 -15.21 -4.69
CA ILE A 135 -0.44 -15.13 -3.84
C ILE A 135 0.01 -15.24 -2.38
N LEU A 136 -0.62 -14.48 -1.49
CA LEU A 136 -0.29 -14.48 -0.07
C LEU A 136 -0.47 -15.89 0.53
N TRP A 137 0.54 -16.36 1.26
CA TRP A 137 0.51 -17.65 1.94
C TRP A 137 0.00 -17.48 3.37
N GLN A 138 -0.86 -18.39 3.82
CA GLN A 138 -1.61 -18.25 5.07
C GLN A 138 -0.80 -18.50 6.36
N ARG A 139 0.49 -18.86 6.30
CA ARG A 139 1.27 -19.17 7.51
C ARG A 139 1.74 -17.90 8.21
N PRO A 140 1.26 -17.59 9.43
CA PRO A 140 1.55 -16.31 10.08
C PRO A 140 3.03 -16.08 10.40
N ALA A 141 3.78 -17.14 10.73
CA ALA A 141 5.21 -17.02 11.06
C ALA A 141 6.06 -16.57 9.85
N ASP A 142 5.72 -17.04 8.65
CA ASP A 142 6.40 -16.65 7.42
C ASP A 142 6.07 -15.20 7.04
N GLU A 143 4.87 -14.73 7.41
CA GLU A 143 4.43 -13.35 7.20
C GLU A 143 5.13 -12.35 8.13
N ASP A 144 5.42 -12.71 9.39
CA ASP A 144 6.15 -11.84 10.32
C ASP A 144 7.59 -11.59 9.84
N GLU A 145 8.29 -12.63 9.35
CA GLU A 145 9.63 -12.46 8.76
C GLU A 145 9.58 -11.64 7.47
N PHE A 146 8.57 -11.89 6.63
CA PHE A 146 8.39 -11.14 5.39
C PHE A 146 8.09 -9.65 5.64
N ALA A 147 7.22 -9.35 6.60
CA ALA A 147 6.92 -7.99 7.06
C ALA A 147 8.19 -7.29 7.59
N HIS A 148 9.05 -8.01 8.32
CA HIS A 148 10.33 -7.49 8.75
C HIS A 148 11.22 -7.08 7.56
N LYS A 149 11.34 -7.92 6.52
CA LYS A 149 12.10 -7.59 5.31
C LYS A 149 11.50 -6.40 4.56
N LEU A 150 10.17 -6.33 4.42
CA LEU A 150 9.48 -5.20 3.81
C LEU A 150 9.80 -3.87 4.52
N ARG A 151 9.84 -3.90 5.85
CA ARG A 151 10.18 -2.71 6.63
C ARG A 151 11.61 -2.23 6.36
N LEU A 152 12.56 -3.14 6.14
CA LEU A 152 13.94 -2.79 5.81
C LEU A 152 14.08 -2.09 4.45
N ILE A 153 13.18 -2.37 3.50
CA ILE A 153 13.12 -1.67 2.21
C ILE A 153 12.16 -0.46 2.20
N GLY A 154 11.75 0.01 3.38
CA GLY A 154 10.93 1.21 3.52
C GLY A 154 9.45 1.02 3.16
N ALA A 155 8.89 -0.18 3.35
CA ALA A 155 7.45 -0.36 3.30
C ALA A 155 6.75 0.49 4.37
N ILE A 156 5.50 0.86 4.07
CA ILE A 156 4.68 1.70 4.95
C ILE A 156 3.65 0.80 5.62
N TRP A 157 3.55 0.89 6.94
CA TRP A 157 2.50 0.22 7.69
C TRP A 157 1.16 0.93 7.50
N ARG A 158 0.10 0.15 7.33
CA ARG A 158 -1.28 0.60 7.26
C ARG A 158 -2.12 -0.21 8.25
N PRO A 159 -3.01 0.44 9.03
CA PRO A 159 -3.98 -0.30 9.81
C PRO A 159 -4.89 -1.08 8.84
N LEU A 160 -5.28 -2.30 9.23
CA LEU A 160 -6.37 -2.99 8.54
C LEU A 160 -7.60 -2.12 8.71
N ALA A 161 -8.15 -1.61 7.59
CA ALA A 161 -9.38 -0.86 7.68
C ALA A 161 -10.47 -1.83 8.18
N PRO A 162 -11.29 -1.44 9.16
CA PRO A 162 -12.34 -2.30 9.72
C PRO A 162 -13.38 -2.76 8.68
N ASP A 163 -13.34 -2.14 7.50
CA ASP A 163 -14.20 -2.30 6.34
C ASP A 163 -13.48 -2.91 5.11
N GLU A 164 -12.17 -3.22 5.18
CA GLU A 164 -11.46 -3.93 4.07
C GLU A 164 -11.94 -5.39 3.88
N GLY A 165 -12.81 -5.90 4.77
CA GLY A 165 -13.56 -7.16 4.58
C GLY A 165 -14.88 -7.01 3.82
N GLY A 166 -15.34 -5.78 3.59
CA GLY A 166 -16.45 -5.48 2.70
C GLY A 166 -15.89 -4.87 1.44
N CYS A 167 -16.30 -5.35 0.28
CA CYS A 167 -16.16 -4.59 -0.95
C CYS A 167 -16.71 -3.17 -0.69
N GLY A 168 -15.83 -2.19 -0.46
CA GLY A 168 -16.08 -0.83 -0.87
C GLY A 168 -16.35 -0.97 -2.36
N SER A 169 -17.63 -1.02 -2.69
CA SER A 169 -18.13 -1.26 -4.02
C SER A 169 -17.35 -0.34 -4.94
N ARG A 170 -16.63 -0.96 -5.88
CA ARG A 170 -16.00 -0.26 -6.99
C ARG A 170 -17.03 0.53 -7.82
N ASP A 171 -18.31 0.37 -7.50
CA ASP A 171 -19.47 1.01 -8.10
C ASP A 171 -19.91 2.33 -7.43
N GLU A 172 -19.45 2.69 -6.23
CA GLU A 172 -19.87 3.95 -5.56
C GLU A 172 -18.85 5.09 -5.57
N CYS A 173 -17.59 4.85 -5.91
CA CYS A 173 -16.73 5.89 -6.47
C CYS A 173 -16.96 5.96 -7.98
N GLY A 174 -18.14 6.47 -8.36
CA GLY A 174 -18.35 6.98 -9.71
C GLY A 174 -17.23 7.97 -10.03
N CYS A 175 -16.41 7.61 -11.02
CA CYS A 175 -15.17 8.27 -11.47
C CYS A 175 -13.87 7.69 -10.90
N ASP A 176 -13.50 6.50 -11.39
CA ASP A 176 -12.10 6.16 -11.70
C ASP A 176 -12.00 5.67 -13.16
N CYS A 177 -12.63 6.46 -14.04
CA CYS A 177 -11.98 6.75 -15.30
C CYS A 177 -10.59 7.29 -14.95
N ASP A 178 -9.57 6.50 -15.28
CA ASP A 178 -8.15 6.83 -15.31
C ASP A 178 -7.95 7.91 -16.41
N CYS A 179 -8.63 9.05 -16.23
CA CYS A 179 -8.63 10.24 -17.07
C CYS A 179 -7.95 11.38 -16.30
N ASP A 180 -6.76 11.12 -15.76
CA ASP A 180 -5.78 12.19 -15.55
C ASP A 180 -4.33 11.70 -15.51
N ILE A 181 -3.98 10.91 -16.54
CA ILE A 181 -2.65 11.02 -17.18
C ILE A 181 -2.88 11.46 -18.64
N THR A 182 -3.79 12.43 -18.81
CA THR A 182 -4.01 13.18 -20.05
C THR A 182 -3.64 14.66 -19.87
N GLY A 183 -2.78 14.99 -18.91
CA GLY A 183 -1.84 16.10 -19.09
C GLY A 183 -0.68 15.55 -19.92
N THR A 184 -0.68 15.54 -21.24
CA THR A 184 -1.34 16.40 -22.23
C THR A 184 -1.89 15.54 -23.37
N GLN A 185 -3.08 15.88 -23.83
CA GLN A 185 -3.51 15.91 -25.23
C GLN A 185 -2.42 15.55 -26.27
N ASP A 186 -2.13 14.25 -26.45
CA ASP A 186 -1.50 13.74 -27.67
C ASP A 186 -1.99 12.30 -27.95
N SER A 187 -3.09 12.29 -28.71
CA SER A 187 -3.52 11.25 -29.63
C SER A 187 -4.21 9.99 -29.05
N VAL A 188 -5.42 9.78 -29.56
CA VAL A 188 -6.22 8.54 -29.56
C VAL A 188 -5.47 7.35 -30.25
N THR A 189 -4.21 7.54 -30.63
CA THR A 189 -3.38 6.62 -31.41
C THR A 189 -2.05 6.25 -30.75
N ALA A 190 -1.78 6.66 -29.50
CA ALA A 190 -0.59 6.25 -28.75
C ALA A 190 -0.64 4.75 -28.40
N ARG A 191 -0.28 3.89 -29.37
CA ARG A 191 -0.04 2.46 -29.16
C ARG A 191 1.11 2.31 -28.18
N ARG A 192 0.88 1.60 -27.06
CA ARG A 192 1.98 1.24 -26.17
C ARG A 192 2.80 0.16 -26.84
N ARG A 193 4.10 0.40 -26.93
CA ARG A 193 5.07 -0.50 -27.52
C ARG A 193 6.11 -0.88 -26.49
N TRP A 194 6.44 -2.15 -26.45
CA TRP A 194 7.55 -2.69 -25.69
C TRP A 194 8.52 -3.35 -26.66
N LEU A 195 9.77 -2.89 -26.63
CA LEU A 195 10.82 -3.31 -27.55
C LEU A 195 11.99 -3.84 -26.74
N ALA A 196 12.49 -5.01 -27.08
CA ALA A 196 13.66 -5.59 -26.45
C ALA A 196 14.70 -6.10 -27.46
N TRP A 197 15.96 -5.68 -27.29
CA TRP A 197 17.11 -6.11 -28.09
C TRP A 197 17.97 -7.07 -27.27
N PRO A 198 17.73 -8.39 -27.34
CA PRO A 198 18.55 -9.35 -26.62
C PRO A 198 19.99 -9.34 -27.13
N SER A 199 20.93 -9.74 -26.28
CA SER A 199 22.35 -9.85 -26.61
C SER A 199 22.64 -10.86 -27.72
N SER A 200 21.74 -11.83 -27.95
CA SER A 200 21.77 -12.77 -29.07
C SER A 200 21.42 -12.16 -30.43
N GLY A 201 21.00 -10.89 -30.46
CA GLY A 201 20.61 -10.15 -31.66
C GLY A 201 19.13 -10.28 -32.02
N GLY A 202 18.71 -9.47 -33.00
CA GLY A 202 17.31 -9.31 -33.38
C GLY A 202 16.55 -8.34 -32.47
N LEU A 203 15.23 -8.36 -32.57
CA LEU A 203 14.32 -7.47 -31.85
C LEU A 203 13.05 -8.24 -31.48
N TRP A 204 12.70 -8.26 -30.20
CA TRP A 204 11.36 -8.59 -29.75
C TRP A 204 10.52 -7.32 -29.69
N ALA A 205 9.38 -7.32 -30.37
CA ALA A 205 8.44 -6.21 -30.32
C ALA A 205 7.07 -6.69 -29.90
N PHE A 206 6.45 -5.91 -29.03
CA PHE A 206 5.07 -6.10 -28.61
C PHE A 206 4.33 -4.75 -28.70
N GLU A 207 3.22 -4.73 -29.43
CA GLU A 207 2.35 -3.55 -29.55
C GLU A 207 0.98 -3.87 -28.97
N ALA A 208 0.59 -3.19 -27.88
CA ALA A 208 -0.79 -3.27 -27.42
C ALA A 208 -1.68 -2.39 -28.30
N SER A 209 -2.52 -3.01 -29.13
CA SER A 209 -3.58 -2.31 -29.87
C SER A 209 -4.87 -2.31 -29.07
N GLN A 210 -5.66 -1.23 -29.16
CA GLN A 210 -6.98 -1.12 -28.50
C GLN A 210 -7.99 -2.17 -29.00
N CYS A 211 -7.73 -2.80 -30.16
CA CYS A 211 -8.61 -3.80 -30.78
C CYS A 211 -8.28 -5.24 -30.39
N GLU A 212 -7.12 -5.49 -29.78
CA GLU A 212 -6.80 -6.82 -29.27
C GLU A 212 -7.50 -7.04 -27.93
N ARG A 213 -8.12 -8.22 -27.75
CA ARG A 213 -8.72 -8.67 -26.49
C ARG A 213 -7.62 -8.94 -25.45
N TRP A 214 -6.97 -7.88 -24.97
CA TRP A 214 -6.21 -7.91 -23.74
C TRP A 214 -7.17 -7.75 -22.58
N THR A 215 -7.03 -8.58 -21.56
CA THR A 215 -7.56 -8.15 -20.28
C THR A 215 -6.73 -6.93 -19.87
N ARG A 216 -7.38 -5.90 -19.33
CA ARG A 216 -6.67 -4.71 -18.81
C ARG A 216 -5.58 -5.11 -17.81
N ASP A 217 -5.75 -6.27 -17.18
CA ASP A 217 -4.83 -6.86 -16.20
C ASP A 217 -3.53 -7.39 -16.82
N ASP A 218 -3.56 -8.04 -17.99
CA ASP A 218 -2.34 -8.55 -18.65
C ASP A 218 -1.37 -7.42 -19.02
N VAL A 219 -1.90 -6.34 -19.61
CA VAL A 219 -1.10 -5.14 -19.97
C VAL A 219 -0.58 -4.45 -18.73
N ARG A 220 -1.39 -4.38 -17.67
CA ARG A 220 -0.98 -3.80 -16.38
C ARG A 220 0.16 -4.60 -15.77
N LYS A 221 0.05 -5.93 -15.77
CA LYS A 221 1.04 -6.85 -15.22
C LYS A 221 2.36 -6.77 -15.98
N LEU A 222 2.32 -6.80 -17.32
CA LEU A 222 3.49 -6.58 -18.16
C LEU A 222 4.16 -5.24 -17.85
N ALA A 223 3.39 -4.16 -17.77
CA ALA A 223 3.95 -2.83 -17.51
C ALA A 223 4.68 -2.78 -16.15
N GLY A 224 4.16 -3.46 -15.13
CA GLY A 224 4.82 -3.58 -13.83
C GLY A 224 6.09 -4.43 -13.88
N MET A 225 6.03 -5.60 -14.53
CA MET A 225 7.20 -6.48 -14.71
C MET A 225 8.31 -5.81 -15.54
N TRP A 226 7.93 -5.05 -16.57
CA TRP A 226 8.86 -4.34 -17.43
C TRP A 226 9.74 -3.35 -16.66
N ARG A 227 9.19 -2.71 -15.62
CA ARG A 227 9.94 -1.74 -14.79
C ARG A 227 11.03 -2.38 -13.94
N VAL A 228 11.01 -3.70 -13.75
CA VAL A 228 12.02 -4.44 -12.98
C VAL A 228 12.92 -5.33 -13.82
N ALA A 229 12.78 -5.29 -15.15
CA ALA A 229 13.77 -5.84 -16.05
C ALA A 229 15.03 -4.95 -16.02
N VAL A 230 16.17 -5.56 -15.68
CA VAL A 230 17.46 -4.87 -15.54
C VAL A 230 18.27 -4.99 -16.83
N THR A 231 18.07 -6.07 -17.58
CA THR A 231 18.76 -6.32 -18.85
C THR A 231 17.79 -6.43 -20.01
N MET A 232 18.27 -6.18 -21.22
CA MET A 232 17.47 -6.37 -22.43
C MET A 232 17.16 -7.84 -22.70
N ASP A 233 17.98 -8.76 -22.20
CA ASP A 233 17.72 -10.20 -22.25
C ASP A 233 16.54 -10.59 -21.35
N GLU A 234 16.47 -10.04 -20.13
CA GLU A 234 15.31 -10.21 -19.25
C GLU A 234 14.03 -9.63 -19.87
N ALA A 235 14.12 -8.42 -20.44
CA ALA A 235 12.99 -7.79 -21.13
C ALA A 235 12.54 -8.62 -22.35
N ALA A 236 13.48 -9.17 -23.12
CA ALA A 236 13.17 -10.05 -24.25
C ALA A 236 12.53 -11.36 -23.79
N GLN A 237 13.02 -11.95 -22.70
CA GLN A 237 12.47 -13.16 -22.12
C GLN A 237 11.03 -12.93 -21.61
N LEU A 238 10.77 -11.78 -20.97
CA LEU A 238 9.41 -11.36 -20.61
C LEU A 238 8.47 -11.28 -21.82
N LEU A 239 8.91 -10.63 -22.90
CA LEU A 239 8.12 -10.54 -24.14
C LEU A 239 7.83 -11.91 -24.74
N LYS A 240 8.83 -12.80 -24.72
CA LYS A 240 8.72 -14.16 -25.20
C LYS A 240 7.74 -14.99 -24.36
N ASP A 241 7.80 -14.88 -23.03
CA ASP A 241 6.97 -15.66 -22.10
C ASP A 241 5.48 -15.28 -22.16
N MET A 242 5.17 -14.05 -22.57
CA MET A 242 3.79 -13.67 -22.89
C MET A 242 3.21 -14.38 -24.12
N GLY A 243 4.05 -14.97 -24.98
CA GLY A 243 3.64 -15.76 -26.14
C GLY A 243 3.04 -14.98 -27.31
N ARG A 244 2.95 -13.64 -27.24
CA ARG A 244 2.35 -12.78 -28.28
C ARG A 244 3.28 -11.72 -28.85
N ALA A 245 4.47 -11.55 -28.30
CA ALA A 245 5.48 -10.69 -28.92
C ALA A 245 5.98 -11.33 -30.22
N VAL A 246 6.40 -10.49 -31.16
CA VAL A 246 6.96 -10.93 -32.45
C VAL A 246 8.47 -10.73 -32.41
N PHE A 247 9.21 -11.77 -32.79
CA PHE A 247 10.65 -11.70 -32.96
C PHE A 247 11.01 -11.36 -34.41
N TYR A 248 11.80 -10.31 -34.57
CA TYR A 248 12.36 -9.86 -35.84
C TYR A 248 13.85 -10.20 -35.84
N LYS A 249 14.26 -11.10 -36.75
CA LYS A 249 15.68 -11.47 -36.89
C LYS A 249 16.52 -10.28 -37.32
N ASN A 250 15.99 -9.48 -38.24
CA ASN A 250 16.55 -8.19 -38.63
C ASN A 250 15.66 -7.07 -38.05
N PRO A 251 16.17 -6.19 -37.18
CA PRO A 251 15.39 -5.09 -36.62
C PRO A 251 14.80 -4.14 -37.67
N ALA A 252 15.41 -4.05 -38.87
CA ALA A 252 14.88 -3.26 -39.97
C ALA A 252 13.54 -3.78 -40.52
N ASP A 253 13.21 -5.06 -40.28
CA ASP A 253 11.94 -5.66 -40.70
C ASP A 253 10.77 -5.16 -39.82
N TYR A 254 11.06 -4.53 -38.68
CA TYR A 254 10.04 -3.93 -37.83
C TYR A 254 9.62 -2.57 -38.42
N PRO A 255 8.37 -2.42 -38.93
CA PRO A 255 8.00 -1.26 -39.74
C PRO A 255 8.25 0.11 -39.09
N PRO A 256 8.04 0.30 -37.77
CA PRO A 256 8.34 1.57 -37.09
C PRO A 256 9.81 1.95 -37.00
N LEU A 257 10.74 1.03 -37.29
CA LEU A 257 12.19 1.29 -37.29
C LEU A 257 12.82 1.12 -38.67
N ALA A 258 12.06 0.73 -39.69
CA ALA A 258 12.59 0.41 -41.01
C ALA A 258 13.28 1.60 -41.69
N ASP A 259 12.82 2.83 -41.42
CA ASP A 259 13.38 4.08 -41.94
C ASP A 259 14.79 4.38 -41.39
N LEU A 260 15.07 4.03 -40.14
CA LEU A 260 16.37 4.22 -39.51
C LEU A 260 17.51 3.44 -40.22
N TYR A 261 17.17 2.37 -40.92
CA TYR A 261 18.14 1.53 -41.62
C TYR A 261 18.32 1.89 -43.10
N ASN A 262 17.47 2.78 -43.66
CA ASN A 262 17.54 3.20 -45.07
C ASN A 262 18.40 4.45 -45.30
N THR A 263 19.03 5.00 -44.25
CA THR A 263 19.77 6.27 -44.28
C THR A 263 21.30 6.13 -44.19
N ILE A 264 21.82 4.90 -44.23
CA ILE A 264 23.25 4.55 -44.17
C ILE A 264 23.65 3.90 -45.49
#